data_AF-A0A8B1PHE4-F1
#
_entry.id   AF-A0A8B1PHE4-F1
#
_cell.length_a   1.000
_cell.length_b   1.000
_cell.length_c   1.000
_cell.angle_alpha   90.00
_cell.angle_beta   90.00
_cell.angle_gamma   90.00
#
_symmetry.space_group_name_H-M   'P 1'
#
loop_
_entity.id
_entity.type
_entity.pdbx_description
1 polymer ?
#
loop_
_entity_poly.entity_id
_entity_poly.type
_entity_poly.pdbx_seq_one_letter_code
_entity_poly.pdbx_strand_id
1 'polypeptide(L)'
;MTAVLLGGAALVVVAESGAPHANITSFPTGLWWSIETATTVGYGDFYPVTLWGRIIAALLMLSAITAFGVITAALATWFVSRAEQDLVRLGKTVGSHAREDAEALRSELHTLHARFDHVENLIRDRGPHSTT
;
A
#
# COMPACT_ATOMS: atom_id res chain seq x y z
N MET A 1 16.91 -6.09 -10.15
CA MET A 1 16.60 -7.14 -11.14
C MET A 1 17.66 -7.22 -12.23
N THR A 2 17.87 -6.17 -13.03
CA THR A 2 18.88 -6.15 -14.11
C THR A 2 20.29 -6.58 -13.66
N ALA A 3 20.79 -6.04 -12.54
CA ALA A 3 22.08 -6.45 -11.99
C ALA A 3 22.14 -7.93 -11.58
N VAL A 4 21.02 -8.50 -11.12
CA VAL A 4 20.95 -9.91 -10.73
C VAL A 4 20.91 -10.83 -11.96
N LEU A 5 20.24 -10.41 -13.04
CA LEU A 5 20.25 -11.13 -14.31
C LEU A 5 21.65 -11.14 -14.94
N LEU A 6 22.28 -9.96 -15.07
CA LEU A 6 23.63 -9.85 -15.63
C LEU A 6 24.67 -10.56 -14.75
N GLY A 7 24.57 -10.40 -13.42
CA GLY A 7 25.44 -11.07 -12.46
C GLY A 7 25.24 -12.58 -12.45
N GLY A 8 24.00 -13.05 -12.43
CA GLY A 8 23.66 -14.48 -12.50
C GLY A 8 24.17 -15.12 -13.79
N ALA A 9 24.02 -14.45 -14.92
CA ALA A 9 24.55 -14.87 -16.22
C ALA A 9 26.08 -14.98 -16.23
N ALA A 10 26.79 -13.98 -15.70
CA ALA A 10 28.25 -14.02 -15.63
C ALA A 10 28.76 -15.10 -14.67
N LEU A 11 28.16 -15.18 -13.47
CA LEU A 11 28.56 -16.14 -12.44
C LEU A 11 28.30 -17.58 -12.86
N VAL A 12 27.16 -17.87 -13.51
CA VAL A 12 26.85 -19.24 -13.96
C VAL A 12 27.80 -19.66 -15.08
N VAL A 13 28.15 -18.76 -16.01
CA VAL A 13 29.12 -19.08 -17.08
C VAL A 13 30.48 -19.38 -16.50
N VAL A 14 30.94 -18.61 -15.51
CA VAL A 14 32.20 -18.89 -14.81
C VAL A 14 32.14 -20.23 -14.08
N ALA A 15 31.04 -20.52 -13.38
CA ALA A 15 30.86 -21.78 -12.65
C ALA A 15 30.82 -23.01 -13.57
N GLU A 16 30.26 -22.86 -14.78
CA GLU A 16 30.03 -23.95 -15.74
C GLU A 16 31.17 -24.10 -16.75
N SER A 17 32.03 -23.09 -16.93
CA SER A 17 33.08 -23.03 -17.97
C SER A 17 34.11 -24.18 -17.97
N GLY A 18 34.24 -24.92 -16.86
CA GLY A 18 35.16 -26.05 -16.73
C GLY A 18 34.49 -27.44 -16.64
N ALA A 19 33.16 -27.53 -16.73
CA ALA A 19 32.44 -28.76 -16.47
C ALA A 19 32.18 -29.57 -17.77
N PRO A 20 32.50 -30.88 -17.78
CA PRO A 20 32.06 -31.75 -18.86
C PRO A 20 30.53 -31.75 -18.91
N HIS A 21 29.93 -31.56 -20.09
CA HIS A 21 28.47 -31.54 -20.34
C HIS A 21 27.74 -30.24 -19.95
N ALA A 22 28.45 -29.15 -19.61
CA ALA A 22 27.82 -27.84 -19.44
C ALA A 22 27.31 -27.29 -20.79
N ASN A 23 26.06 -26.83 -20.82
CA ASN A 23 25.45 -26.16 -21.97
C ASN A 23 25.49 -24.62 -21.86
N ILE A 24 25.83 -24.07 -20.68
CA ILE A 24 26.02 -22.63 -20.46
C ILE A 24 27.51 -22.28 -20.55
N THR A 25 28.00 -22.06 -21.77
CA THR A 25 29.44 -21.84 -22.03
C THR A 25 29.79 -20.41 -22.43
N SER A 26 28.80 -19.57 -22.68
CA SER A 26 28.99 -18.19 -23.12
C SER A 26 28.07 -17.20 -22.40
N PHE A 27 28.48 -15.94 -22.31
CA PHE A 27 27.66 -14.89 -21.67
C PHE A 27 26.26 -14.73 -22.29
N PRO A 28 26.08 -14.72 -23.63
CA PRO A 28 24.75 -14.65 -24.23
C PRO A 28 23.84 -15.81 -23.83
N THR A 29 24.37 -17.04 -23.78
CA THR A 29 23.60 -18.22 -23.33
C THR A 29 23.26 -18.16 -21.85
N GLY A 30 24.19 -17.68 -21.00
CA GLY A 30 23.92 -17.46 -19.58
C GLY A 30 22.90 -16.36 -19.33
N LEU A 31 22.90 -15.30 -20.16
CA LEU A 31 21.92 -14.21 -20.09
C LEU A 31 20.53 -14.70 -20.47
N TRP A 32 20.40 -15.42 -21.59
CA TRP A 32 19.15 -16.06 -21.99
C TRP A 32 18.60 -16.94 -20.88
N TRP A 33 19.43 -17.84 -20.34
CA TRP A 33 19.09 -18.71 -19.22
C TRP A 33 18.63 -17.94 -17.97
N SER A 34 19.34 -16.86 -17.62
CA SER A 34 19.00 -16.05 -16.44
C SER A 34 17.63 -15.38 -16.59
N ILE A 35 17.27 -14.96 -17.82
CA ILE A 35 16.00 -14.31 -18.13
C ILE A 35 14.87 -15.34 -18.05
N GLU A 36 14.98 -16.48 -18.74
CA GLU A 36 13.93 -17.51 -18.71
C GLU A 36 13.72 -18.10 -17.31
N THR A 37 14.78 -18.19 -16.50
CA THR A 37 14.69 -18.68 -15.12
C THR A 37 14.02 -17.64 -14.23
N ALA A 38 14.39 -16.37 -14.37
CA ALA A 38 13.77 -15.29 -13.59
C ALA A 38 12.29 -15.07 -13.97
N THR A 39 11.91 -15.31 -15.22
CA THR A 39 10.50 -15.25 -15.67
C THR A 39 9.74 -16.55 -15.42
N THR A 40 10.38 -17.58 -14.86
CA THR A 40 9.80 -18.91 -14.59
C THR A 40 9.34 -19.66 -15.84
N VAL A 41 9.82 -19.28 -17.03
CA VAL A 41 9.50 -19.96 -18.30
C VAL A 41 10.23 -21.30 -18.38
N GLY A 42 11.56 -21.27 -18.19
CA GLY A 42 12.44 -22.44 -18.12
C GLY A 42 12.24 -23.46 -19.24
N TYR A 43 12.70 -23.15 -20.47
CA TYR A 43 12.58 -24.07 -21.60
C TYR A 43 13.35 -25.38 -21.39
N GLY A 44 14.38 -25.35 -20.53
CA GLY A 44 15.18 -26.53 -20.16
C GLY A 44 16.28 -26.86 -21.17
N ASP A 45 16.48 -25.99 -22.16
CA ASP A 45 17.60 -26.02 -23.11
C ASP A 45 18.93 -25.65 -22.45
N PHE A 46 18.90 -24.73 -21.47
CA PHE A 46 20.06 -24.35 -20.65
C PHE A 46 19.80 -24.61 -19.17
N TYR A 47 20.78 -25.22 -18.48
CA TYR A 47 20.70 -25.43 -17.04
C TYR A 47 22.08 -25.70 -16.44
N PRO A 48 22.35 -25.23 -15.21
CA PRO A 48 23.63 -25.48 -14.57
C PRO A 48 23.77 -26.96 -14.16
N VAL A 49 24.88 -27.58 -14.56
CA VAL A 49 25.20 -28.97 -14.22
C VAL A 49 26.10 -29.05 -12.98
N THR A 50 26.85 -27.99 -12.68
CA THR A 50 27.76 -27.95 -11.52
C THR A 50 27.03 -27.64 -10.22
N LEU A 51 27.61 -28.08 -9.10
CA LEU A 51 27.11 -27.74 -7.76
C LEU A 51 27.05 -26.21 -7.55
N TRP A 52 28.10 -25.49 -7.96
CA TRP A 52 28.17 -24.04 -7.83
C TRP A 52 27.15 -23.33 -8.73
N GLY A 53 26.99 -23.79 -9.97
CA GLY A 53 25.96 -23.28 -10.88
C GLY A 53 24.55 -23.45 -10.31
N ARG A 54 24.26 -24.58 -9.63
CA ARG A 54 22.97 -24.82 -8.97
C ARG A 54 22.73 -23.89 -7.77
N ILE A 55 23.77 -23.59 -6.99
CA ILE A 55 23.68 -22.60 -5.89
C ILE A 55 23.35 -21.21 -6.46
N ILE A 56 24.03 -20.81 -7.54
CA ILE A 56 23.77 -19.54 -8.23
C ILE A 56 22.33 -19.50 -8.77
N ALA A 57 21.85 -20.60 -9.36
CA ALA A 57 20.47 -20.71 -9.82
C ALA A 57 19.46 -20.57 -8.69
N ALA A 58 19.68 -21.21 -7.55
CA ALA A 58 18.80 -21.07 -6.39
C ALA A 58 18.71 -19.63 -5.89
N LEU A 59 19.85 -18.93 -5.82
CA LEU A 59 19.89 -17.51 -5.45
C LEU A 59 19.16 -16.63 -6.48
N LEU A 60 19.34 -16.91 -7.77
CA LEU A 60 18.63 -16.21 -8.84
C LEU A 60 17.11 -16.41 -8.72
N MET A 61 16.65 -17.63 -8.50
CA MET A 61 15.22 -17.95 -8.31
C MET A 61 14.63 -17.21 -7.10
N LEU A 62 15.32 -17.21 -5.95
CA LEU A 62 14.89 -16.47 -4.76
C LEU A 62 14.80 -14.96 -5.02
N SER A 63 15.77 -14.41 -5.74
CA SER A 63 15.77 -12.99 -6.10
C SER A 63 14.59 -12.62 -7.01
N ALA A 64 14.23 -13.51 -7.94
CA ALA A 64 13.13 -13.30 -8.86
C ALA A 64 11.79 -13.27 -8.10
N ILE A 65 11.54 -14.26 -7.24
CA ILE A 65 10.34 -14.33 -6.39
C ILE A 65 10.24 -13.09 -5.48
N THR A 66 11.37 -12.69 -4.87
CA THR A 66 11.41 -11.50 -4.02
C THR A 66 11.02 -10.23 -4.79
N ALA A 67 11.54 -10.07 -6.01
CA ALA A 67 11.21 -8.92 -6.85
C ALA A 67 9.72 -8.88 -7.21
N PHE A 68 9.13 -10.03 -7.56
CA PHE A 68 7.68 -10.12 -7.79
C PHE A 68 6.90 -9.78 -6.51
N GLY A 69 7.32 -10.30 -5.35
CA GLY A 69 6.71 -9.99 -4.06
C GLY A 69 6.73 -8.50 -3.73
N VAL A 70 7.83 -7.80 -4.00
CA VAL A 70 7.93 -6.34 -3.80
C VAL A 70 6.97 -5.58 -4.71
N ILE A 71 6.85 -5.99 -5.98
CA ILE A 71 5.89 -5.37 -6.92
C ILE A 71 4.46 -5.58 -6.42
N THR A 72 4.10 -6.80 -6.04
CA THR A 72 2.78 -7.12 -5.48
C THR A 72 2.49 -6.32 -4.20
N ALA A 73 3.46 -6.23 -3.28
CA ALA A 73 3.32 -5.47 -2.05
C ALA A 73 3.16 -3.97 -2.33
N ALA A 74 3.90 -3.41 -3.28
CA ALA A 74 3.76 -2.00 -3.68
C ALA A 74 2.35 -1.71 -4.24
N LEU A 75 1.83 -2.61 -5.07
CA LEU A 75 0.46 -2.51 -5.58
C LEU A 75 -0.57 -2.60 -4.45
N ALA A 76 -0.41 -3.57 -3.53
CA ALA A 76 -1.29 -3.71 -2.38
C ALA A 76 -1.29 -2.44 -1.51
N THR A 77 -0.12 -1.89 -1.19
CA THR A 77 0.01 -0.64 -0.44
C THR A 77 -0.66 0.51 -1.18
N TRP A 78 -0.50 0.62 -2.50
CA TRP A 78 -1.17 1.65 -3.29
C TRP A 78 -2.71 1.55 -3.20
N PHE A 79 -3.27 0.34 -3.31
CA PHE A 79 -4.70 0.10 -3.15
C PHE A 79 -5.19 0.41 -1.73
N VAL A 80 -4.48 -0.05 -0.71
CA VAL A 80 -4.82 0.19 0.70
C VAL A 80 -4.75 1.67 1.03
N SER A 81 -3.69 2.37 0.62
CA SER A 81 -3.57 3.82 0.83
C SER A 81 -4.68 4.60 0.14
N ARG A 82 -5.14 4.17 -1.05
CA ARG A 82 -6.31 4.75 -1.72
C ARG A 82 -7.59 4.54 -0.90
N ALA A 83 -7.83 3.31 -0.44
CA ALA A 83 -9.01 2.98 0.36
C ALA A 83 -9.03 3.75 1.70
N GLU A 84 -7.91 3.84 2.40
CA GLU A 84 -7.78 4.62 3.64
C GLU A 84 -8.04 6.11 3.39
N GLN A 85 -7.52 6.69 2.31
CA GLN A 85 -7.76 8.09 1.97
C GLN A 85 -9.25 8.38 1.72
N ASP A 86 -9.94 7.49 1.03
CA ASP A 86 -11.38 7.65 0.75
C ASP A 86 -12.21 7.55 2.04
N LEU A 87 -11.91 6.59 2.92
CA LEU A 87 -12.57 6.47 4.23
C LEU A 87 -12.29 7.69 5.12
N VAL A 88 -11.06 8.20 5.15
CA VAL A 88 -10.71 9.41 5.92
C VAL A 88 -11.42 10.64 5.37
N ARG A 89 -11.57 10.77 4.05
CA ARG A 89 -12.32 11.87 3.42
C ARG A 89 -13.79 11.81 3.80
N LEU A 90 -14.42 10.63 3.67
CA LEU A 90 -15.81 10.42 4.08
C LEU A 90 -16.00 10.75 5.56
N GLY A 91 -15.11 10.26 6.43
CA GLY A 91 -15.15 10.56 7.86
C GLY A 91 -15.01 12.06 8.17
N LYS A 92 -14.18 12.79 7.42
CA LYS A 92 -14.06 14.25 7.55
C LYS A 92 -15.33 14.98 7.11
N THR A 93 -15.92 14.60 5.97
CA THR A 93 -17.16 15.22 5.46
C THR A 93 -18.36 14.94 6.37
N VAL A 94 -18.52 13.69 6.82
CA VAL A 94 -19.58 13.33 7.78
C VAL A 94 -19.35 14.03 9.12
N GLY A 95 -18.11 14.07 9.61
CA GLY A 95 -17.75 14.75 10.85
C GLY A 95 -17.95 16.28 10.78
N SER A 96 -17.70 16.91 9.63
CA SER A 96 -17.96 18.35 9.46
C SER A 96 -19.44 18.67 9.50
N HIS A 97 -20.27 17.91 8.78
CA HIS A 97 -21.73 18.09 8.80
C HIS A 97 -22.31 17.85 10.19
N ALA A 98 -21.91 16.77 10.87
CA ALA A 98 -22.38 16.49 12.22
C ALA A 98 -22.01 17.59 13.23
N ARG A 99 -20.85 18.24 13.06
CA ARG A 99 -20.46 19.38 13.90
C ARG A 99 -21.28 20.63 13.59
N GLU A 100 -21.48 20.92 12.30
CA GLU A 100 -22.29 22.06 11.84
C GLU A 100 -23.73 21.95 12.36
N ASP A 101 -24.36 20.78 12.24
CA ASP A 101 -25.69 20.52 12.78
C ASP A 101 -25.76 20.66 14.31
N ALA A 102 -24.74 20.16 15.02
CA ALA A 102 -24.66 20.28 16.47
C ALA A 102 -24.50 21.73 16.93
N GLU A 103 -23.75 22.53 16.18
CA GLU A 103 -23.59 23.97 16.43
C GLU A 103 -24.88 24.74 16.13
N ALA A 104 -25.54 24.43 15.01
CA ALA A 104 -26.84 25.01 14.66
C ALA A 104 -27.89 24.74 15.76
N LEU A 105 -28.02 23.49 16.20
CA LEU A 105 -28.96 23.11 17.25
C LEU A 105 -28.64 23.81 18.59
N ARG A 106 -27.35 23.89 18.96
CA ARG A 106 -26.93 24.64 20.16
C ARG A 106 -27.29 26.12 20.06
N SER A 107 -27.10 26.74 18.91
CA SER A 107 -27.45 28.14 18.70
C SER A 107 -28.96 28.40 18.83
N GLU A 108 -29.78 27.47 18.35
CA GLU A 108 -31.24 27.53 18.47
C GLU A 108 -31.68 27.38 19.94
N LEU A 109 -31.09 26.43 20.67
CA LEU A 109 -31.34 26.26 22.10
C LEU A 109 -30.97 27.50 22.91
N HIS A 110 -29.85 28.16 22.61
CA HIS A 110 -29.48 29.43 23.25
C HIS A 110 -30.51 30.53 22.97
N THR A 111 -31.00 30.61 21.73
CA THR A 111 -32.03 31.58 21.35
C THR A 111 -33.35 31.32 22.07
N LEU A 112 -33.72 30.04 22.23
CA LEU A 112 -34.92 29.65 22.94
C LEU A 112 -34.83 29.98 24.43
N HIS A 113 -33.69 29.69 25.07
CA HIS A 113 -33.43 30.05 26.47
C HIS A 113 -33.53 31.57 26.68
N ALA A 114 -32.89 32.37 25.82
CA ALA A 114 -32.95 33.83 25.92
C ALA A 114 -34.39 34.37 25.81
N ARG A 115 -35.25 33.74 24.99
CA ARG A 115 -36.67 34.09 24.90
C ARG A 115 -37.44 33.71 26.17
N PHE A 116 -37.15 32.55 26.75
CA PHE A 116 -37.77 32.13 28.02
C PHE A 116 -37.41 33.08 29.16
N ASP A 117 -36.14 33.46 29.30
CA ASP A 117 -35.68 34.42 30.31
C ASP A 117 -36.38 35.78 30.17
N HIS A 118 -36.58 36.22 28.92
CA HIS A 118 -37.30 37.45 28.63
C HIS A 118 -38.76 37.37 29.06
N VAL A 119 -39.46 36.27 28.80
CA VAL A 119 -40.85 36.06 29.23
C VAL A 119 -40.96 35.97 30.76
N GLU A 120 -40.03 35.27 31.42
CA GLU A 120 -40.01 35.19 32.89
C GLU A 120 -39.92 36.59 33.52
N ASN A 121 -39.04 37.44 32.99
CA ASN A 121 -38.90 38.82 33.45
C ASN A 121 -40.18 39.64 33.25
N LEU A 122 -40.88 39.48 32.11
CA LEU A 122 -42.16 40.18 31.85
C LEU A 122 -43.27 39.76 32.82
N ILE A 123 -43.30 38.49 33.23
CA ILE A 123 -44.27 37.99 34.21
C ILE A 123 -43.91 38.50 35.61
N ARG A 124 -42.62 38.52 35.95
CA ARG A 124 -42.13 39.02 37.24
C ARG A 124 -42.43 40.51 37.43
N ASP A 125 -42.27 41.33 36.38
CA ASP A 125 -42.61 42.76 36.39
C ASP A 125 -44.12 43.03 36.41
N ARG A 126 -44.95 42.06 35.98
CA ARG A 126 -46.42 42.11 36.11
C ARG A 126 -46.93 41.60 37.46
N GLY A 127 -46.04 41.25 38.40
CA GLY A 127 -46.38 40.99 39.80
C GLY A 127 -47.19 42.15 40.43
N PRO A 128 -48.03 41.87 41.42
CA PRO A 128 -49.35 42.48 41.59
C PRO A 128 -49.33 43.98 41.93
N HIS A 129 -49.67 44.81 40.94
CA HIS A 129 -50.05 46.23 41.12
C HIS A 129 -51.57 46.48 40.95
N SER A 130 -52.41 45.46 41.18
CA SER A 130 -53.86 45.62 41.17
C SER A 130 -54.50 45.12 42.45
N THR A 131 -54.43 45.93 43.51
CA THR A 131 -55.54 46.14 44.47
C THR A 131 -55.13 47.21 45.47
N THR A 132 -55.50 48.46 45.19
CA THR A 132 -56.07 49.38 46.18
C THR A 132 -56.87 50.46 45.46
#